data_AF-A0A956WZ19-F1
#
_entry.id   AF-A0A956WZ19-F1
#
_cell.length_a   1.000
_cell.length_b   1.000
_cell.length_c   1.000
_cell.angle_alpha   90.00
_cell.angle_beta   90.00
_cell.angle_gamma   90.00
#
_symmetry.space_group_name_H-M   'P 1'
#
loop_
_entity.id
_entity.type
_entity.pdbx_description
1 polymer ?
#
loop_
_entity_poly.entity_id
_entity_poly.type
_entity_poly.pdbx_seq_one_letter_code
_entity_poly.pdbx_strand_id
1 'polypeptide(L)'
;RDDPRTLRERAPVFSHFWFLDQDINTRDFDLGRQGIQVLHDLLGVRWVVLDRYKMPGGPEREITEAMAGQIFAGQQPLYSDERITVYEVGEPAERGPFIVLGMEWQPRQQDEAGAFWRDLAASAAASFELVNPAGNPLSLSIDAAAAQGGTLRLLNDDGNELAVWPLDASAKTLTLEPALLPNRLTLIYDGPAGAHAQVLAISASNGPTANRPLTKP
;
A
#
# COMPACT_ATOMS: atom_id res chain seq x y z
N ARG A 1 2.52 -0.09 20.07
CA ARG A 1 1.79 0.48 18.91
C ARG A 1 0.34 0.39 19.30
N ASP A 2 -0.34 1.53 19.43
CA ASP A 2 -1.33 1.60 20.53
C ASP A 2 -2.79 1.46 20.06
N ASP A 3 -3.08 1.51 18.75
CA ASP A 3 -4.40 1.15 18.22
C ASP A 3 -4.36 0.63 16.76
N PRO A 4 -4.64 -0.66 16.50
CA PRO A 4 -4.63 -1.25 15.15
C PRO A 4 -5.76 -0.73 14.25
N ARG A 5 -6.84 -0.16 14.81
CA ARG A 5 -7.93 0.43 14.02
C ARG A 5 -7.45 1.61 13.18
N THR A 6 -6.38 2.26 13.63
CA THR A 6 -5.78 3.35 12.87
C THR A 6 -5.16 2.84 11.57
N LEU A 7 -4.81 1.55 11.43
CA LEU A 7 -4.15 1.00 10.24
C LEU A 7 -5.10 0.51 9.15
N ARG A 8 -6.41 0.51 9.43
CA ARG A 8 -7.45 -0.11 8.61
C ARG A 8 -7.38 0.28 7.13
N GLU A 9 -7.16 1.55 6.83
CA GLU A 9 -7.13 2.09 5.46
C GLU A 9 -5.70 2.43 5.00
N ARG A 10 -4.70 2.01 5.77
CA ARG A 10 -3.33 2.54 5.66
C ARG A 10 -2.26 1.47 5.55
N ALA A 11 -2.46 0.31 6.17
CA ALA A 11 -1.63 -0.86 5.94
C ALA A 11 -2.14 -1.61 4.71
N PRO A 12 -1.27 -2.14 3.84
CA PRO A 12 -1.69 -2.62 2.51
C PRO A 12 -2.62 -3.83 2.57
N VAL A 13 -2.44 -4.76 3.51
CA VAL A 13 -3.38 -5.89 3.71
C VAL A 13 -4.75 -5.40 4.18
N PHE A 14 -4.79 -4.50 5.15
CA PHE A 14 -6.07 -3.97 5.65
C PHE A 14 -6.78 -3.09 4.64
N SER A 15 -6.02 -2.32 3.84
CA SER A 15 -6.59 -1.48 2.78
C SER A 15 -7.32 -2.35 1.73
N HIS A 16 -6.72 -3.46 1.32
CA HIS A 16 -7.38 -4.45 0.45
C HIS A 16 -8.70 -4.96 1.04
N PHE A 17 -8.72 -5.38 2.31
CA PHE A 17 -9.94 -5.88 2.95
C PHE A 17 -10.98 -4.79 3.19
N TRP A 18 -10.56 -3.54 3.39
CA TRP A 18 -11.46 -2.44 3.66
C TRP A 18 -12.16 -1.95 2.39
N PHE A 19 -11.42 -1.79 1.31
CA PHE A 19 -11.97 -1.31 0.03
C PHE A 19 -12.45 -2.45 -0.88
N LEU A 20 -12.12 -3.70 -0.55
CA LEU A 20 -12.34 -4.88 -1.39
C LEU A 20 -11.68 -4.73 -2.78
N ASP A 21 -10.65 -3.89 -2.86
CA ASP A 21 -9.94 -3.46 -4.06
C ASP A 21 -8.60 -2.83 -3.67
N GLN A 22 -7.84 -2.33 -4.65
CA GLN A 22 -6.59 -1.61 -4.45
C GLN A 22 -6.81 -0.18 -3.89
N ASP A 23 -5.77 0.31 -3.21
CA ASP A 23 -5.56 1.70 -2.79
C ASP A 23 -4.14 2.14 -3.19
N ILE A 24 -3.80 3.40 -2.95
CA ILE A 24 -2.57 4.02 -3.44
C ILE A 24 -1.30 3.29 -2.94
N ASN A 25 -1.35 2.60 -1.80
CA ASN A 25 -0.21 1.87 -1.23
C ASN A 25 -0.18 0.37 -1.58
N THR A 26 -1.07 -0.11 -2.45
CA THR A 26 -1.22 -1.53 -2.73
C THR A 26 -0.94 -1.93 -4.18
N ARG A 27 -0.72 -0.98 -5.09
CA ARG A 27 -0.59 -1.25 -6.53
C ARG A 27 0.48 -2.28 -6.88
N ASP A 28 1.66 -2.17 -6.26
CA ASP A 28 2.78 -3.11 -6.44
C ASP A 28 2.95 -4.05 -5.22
N PHE A 29 1.97 -4.09 -4.32
CA PHE A 29 2.00 -4.98 -3.16
C PHE A 29 1.49 -6.36 -3.55
N ASP A 30 2.35 -7.38 -3.43
CA ASP A 30 1.96 -8.76 -3.71
C ASP A 30 1.30 -9.37 -2.48
N LEU A 31 -0.03 -9.46 -2.49
CA LEU A 31 -0.81 -9.98 -1.37
C LEU A 31 -0.43 -11.44 -1.01
N GLY A 32 -0.10 -12.26 -2.00
CA GLY A 32 0.26 -13.67 -1.77
C GLY A 32 1.66 -13.84 -1.20
N ARG A 33 2.62 -12.99 -1.60
CA ARG A 33 4.01 -13.06 -1.10
C ARG A 33 4.22 -12.29 0.19
N GLN A 34 3.55 -11.15 0.34
CA GLN A 34 3.81 -10.18 1.42
C GLN A 34 2.67 -10.10 2.44
N GLY A 35 1.52 -10.75 2.19
CA GLY A 35 0.38 -10.72 3.11
C GLY A 35 0.73 -11.21 4.52
N ILE A 36 1.40 -12.35 4.62
CA ILE A 36 1.88 -12.90 5.90
C ILE A 36 2.88 -11.95 6.57
N GLN A 37 3.78 -11.32 5.79
CA GLN A 37 4.74 -10.34 6.33
C GLN A 37 4.04 -9.19 7.05
N VAL A 38 2.98 -8.62 6.46
CA VAL A 38 2.24 -7.53 7.10
C VAL A 38 1.49 -8.01 8.33
N LEU A 39 0.82 -9.17 8.26
CA LEU A 39 0.10 -9.73 9.42
C LEU A 39 1.06 -10.04 10.58
N HIS A 40 2.22 -10.62 10.29
CA HIS A 40 3.21 -11.03 11.28
C HIS A 40 4.03 -9.84 11.81
N ASP A 41 4.80 -9.18 10.95
CA ASP A 41 5.81 -8.20 11.36
C ASP A 41 5.19 -6.85 11.74
N LEU A 42 4.15 -6.39 11.01
CA LEU A 42 3.54 -5.08 11.26
C LEU A 42 2.47 -5.11 12.36
N LEU A 43 1.66 -6.18 12.36
CA LEU A 43 0.45 -6.26 13.17
C LEU A 43 0.57 -7.22 14.35
N GLY A 44 1.57 -8.11 14.38
CA GLY A 44 1.72 -9.11 15.44
C GLY A 44 0.51 -10.06 15.52
N VAL A 45 -0.19 -10.27 14.40
CA VAL A 45 -1.34 -11.17 14.33
C VAL A 45 -0.83 -12.59 14.38
N ARG A 46 -1.41 -13.40 15.27
CA ARG A 46 -1.10 -14.83 15.38
C ARG A 46 -2.11 -15.72 14.66
N TRP A 47 -3.37 -15.29 14.59
CA TRP A 47 -4.43 -16.07 13.96
C TRP A 47 -5.33 -15.17 13.14
N VAL A 48 -5.72 -15.65 11.97
CA VAL A 48 -6.78 -15.06 11.15
C VAL A 48 -7.97 -15.99 11.16
N VAL A 49 -9.14 -15.46 11.48
CA VAL A 49 -10.40 -16.21 11.56
C VAL A 49 -11.36 -15.65 10.51
N LEU A 50 -11.72 -16.48 9.55
CA LEU A 50 -12.80 -16.19 8.61
C LEU A 50 -14.11 -16.72 9.23
N ASP A 51 -14.97 -15.83 9.75
CA ASP A 51 -16.31 -16.21 10.26
C ASP A 51 -17.40 -15.88 9.23
N ARG A 52 -17.88 -16.90 8.51
CA ARG A 52 -18.92 -16.77 7.48
C ARG A 52 -20.27 -16.34 8.04
N TYR A 53 -20.49 -16.47 9.35
CA TYR A 53 -21.69 -15.93 10.00
C TYR A 53 -21.61 -14.41 10.14
N LYS A 54 -20.40 -13.86 10.34
CA LYS A 54 -20.16 -12.41 10.45
C LYS A 54 -19.89 -11.74 9.10
N MET A 55 -19.67 -12.52 8.05
CA MET A 55 -19.54 -12.07 6.67
C MET A 55 -20.70 -12.66 5.86
N PRO A 56 -21.87 -12.00 5.76
CA PRO A 56 -23.01 -12.52 4.99
C PRO A 56 -22.62 -12.83 3.53
N GLY A 57 -23.40 -13.67 2.86
CA GLY A 57 -23.07 -14.13 1.50
C GLY A 57 -23.11 -13.00 0.48
N GLY A 58 -22.51 -13.26 -0.69
CA GLY A 58 -22.47 -12.33 -1.81
C GLY A 58 -21.05 -11.95 -2.22
N PRO A 59 -20.91 -10.97 -3.15
CA PRO A 59 -19.63 -10.63 -3.76
C PRO A 59 -18.54 -10.25 -2.77
N GLU A 60 -18.89 -9.54 -1.68
CA GLU A 60 -17.90 -9.12 -0.67
C GLU A 60 -17.24 -10.31 0.03
N ARG A 61 -18.02 -11.37 0.32
CA ARG A 61 -17.50 -12.60 0.90
C ARG A 61 -16.56 -13.30 -0.07
N GLU A 62 -16.98 -13.43 -1.32
CA GLU A 62 -16.18 -14.11 -2.36
C GLU A 62 -14.81 -13.42 -2.53
N ILE A 63 -14.80 -12.09 -2.56
CA ILE A 63 -13.57 -11.30 -2.62
C ILE A 63 -12.71 -11.50 -1.36
N THR A 64 -13.32 -11.42 -0.17
CA THR A 64 -12.60 -11.59 1.10
C THR A 64 -11.98 -12.98 1.22
N GLU A 65 -12.73 -14.04 0.87
CA GLU A 65 -12.23 -15.41 0.89
C GLU A 65 -11.15 -15.63 -0.17
N ALA A 66 -11.26 -15.01 -1.35
CA ALA A 66 -10.23 -15.07 -2.38
C ALA A 66 -8.92 -14.39 -1.91
N MET A 67 -9.01 -13.21 -1.28
CA MET A 67 -7.86 -12.51 -0.71
C MET A 67 -7.20 -13.34 0.40
N ALA A 68 -7.99 -13.92 1.33
CA ALA A 68 -7.46 -14.81 2.35
C ALA A 68 -6.79 -16.05 1.73
N GLY A 69 -7.39 -16.63 0.68
CA GLY A 69 -6.82 -17.74 -0.07
C GLY A 69 -5.49 -17.40 -0.74
N GLN A 70 -5.28 -16.15 -1.18
CA GLN A 70 -3.99 -15.68 -1.68
C GLN A 70 -2.95 -15.58 -0.56
N ILE A 71 -3.29 -14.93 0.56
CA ILE A 71 -2.39 -14.73 1.70
C ILE A 71 -1.90 -16.07 2.26
N PHE A 72 -2.80 -17.04 2.37
CA PHE A 72 -2.54 -18.36 2.96
C PHE A 72 -2.36 -19.46 1.91
N ALA A 73 -2.00 -19.10 0.67
CA ALA A 73 -1.84 -20.05 -0.41
C ALA A 73 -0.85 -21.16 -0.04
N GLY A 74 -1.26 -22.43 -0.19
CA GLY A 74 -0.45 -23.59 0.16
C GLY A 74 -0.40 -23.92 1.66
N GLN A 75 -1.05 -23.12 2.53
CA GLN A 75 -1.15 -23.39 3.95
C GLN A 75 -2.46 -24.12 4.28
N GLN A 76 -2.36 -25.21 5.04
CA GLN A 76 -3.53 -25.89 5.61
C GLN A 76 -4.10 -25.06 6.78
N PRO A 77 -5.42 -24.83 6.84
CA PRO A 77 -6.05 -24.21 8.01
C PRO A 77 -5.75 -25.02 9.28
N LEU A 78 -5.56 -24.33 10.40
CA LEU A 78 -5.48 -24.95 11.72
C LEU A 78 -6.82 -25.59 12.11
N TYR A 79 -7.91 -24.96 11.67
CA TYR A 79 -9.27 -25.44 11.87
C TYR A 79 -10.15 -24.99 10.70
N SER A 80 -11.08 -25.85 10.28
CA SER A 80 -12.14 -25.47 9.35
C SER A 80 -13.39 -26.30 9.57
N ASP A 81 -14.54 -25.63 9.60
CA ASP A 81 -15.88 -26.22 9.55
C ASP A 81 -16.77 -25.43 8.55
N GLU A 82 -18.08 -25.64 8.59
CA GLU A 82 -19.03 -24.93 7.72
C GLU A 82 -19.11 -23.41 7.96
N ARG A 83 -18.70 -22.94 9.14
CA ARG A 83 -18.86 -21.55 9.58
C ARG A 83 -17.54 -20.81 9.63
N ILE A 84 -16.50 -21.41 10.19
CA ILE A 84 -15.23 -20.76 10.49
C ILE A 84 -14.08 -21.48 9.80
N THR A 85 -13.12 -20.70 9.33
CA THR A 85 -11.80 -21.19 8.91
C THR A 85 -10.75 -20.39 9.65
N VAL A 86 -9.80 -21.07 10.29
CA VAL A 86 -8.75 -20.47 11.11
C VAL A 86 -7.40 -20.77 10.50
N TYR A 87 -6.63 -19.73 10.21
CA TYR A 87 -5.24 -19.82 9.80
C TYR A 87 -4.33 -19.34 10.92
N GLU A 88 -3.22 -20.04 11.13
CA GLU A 88 -2.12 -19.53 11.94
C GLU A 88 -1.22 -18.63 11.08
N VAL A 89 -0.88 -17.44 11.56
CA VAL A 89 0.07 -16.57 10.89
C VAL A 89 1.47 -16.97 11.37
N GLY A 90 2.19 -17.67 10.51
CA GLY A 90 3.56 -18.09 10.76
C GLY A 90 4.59 -17.02 10.39
N GLU A 91 5.86 -17.39 10.53
CA GLU A 91 6.99 -16.58 10.05
C GLU A 91 6.88 -16.36 8.52
N PRO A 92 7.04 -15.14 8.01
CA PRO A 92 6.98 -14.85 6.59
C PRO A 92 8.08 -15.58 5.81
N ALA A 93 7.71 -16.34 4.78
CA ALA A 93 8.66 -17.01 3.89
C ALA A 93 9.44 -16.01 3.01
N GLU A 94 8.80 -14.90 2.64
CA GLU A 94 9.41 -13.83 1.88
C GLU A 94 9.16 -12.48 2.58
N ARG A 95 10.15 -11.59 2.49
CA ARG A 95 10.06 -10.22 3.01
C ARG A 95 10.42 -9.25 1.92
N GLY A 96 9.48 -8.37 1.59
CA GLY A 96 9.63 -7.31 0.60
C GLY A 96 9.35 -5.94 1.20
N PRO A 97 9.75 -4.87 0.48
CA PRO A 97 9.37 -3.52 0.86
C PRO A 97 7.86 -3.31 0.74
N PHE A 98 7.28 -2.50 1.62
CA PHE A 98 5.89 -2.06 1.51
C PHE A 98 5.67 -0.71 2.20
N ILE A 99 4.54 -0.07 1.91
CA ILE A 99 4.20 1.27 2.37
C ILE A 99 2.99 1.24 3.31
N VAL A 100 3.11 1.97 4.42
CA VAL A 100 2.01 2.25 5.35
C VAL A 100 1.72 3.74 5.34
N LEU A 101 0.49 4.11 5.00
CA LEU A 101 0.10 5.53 4.92
C LEU A 101 0.05 6.19 6.31
N GLY A 102 0.38 7.49 6.38
CA GLY A 102 0.20 8.36 7.54
C GLY A 102 -1.26 8.74 7.78
N MET A 103 -1.56 9.42 8.88
CA MET A 103 -2.94 9.81 9.23
C MET A 103 -3.42 11.05 8.48
N GLU A 104 -2.50 11.76 7.81
CA GLU A 104 -2.77 13.02 7.14
C GLU A 104 -3.43 12.82 5.76
N TRP A 105 -3.41 11.59 5.24
CA TRP A 105 -4.00 11.23 3.95
C TRP A 105 -5.52 11.40 3.98
N GLN A 106 -6.04 12.07 2.95
CA GLN A 106 -7.48 12.21 2.74
C GLN A 106 -8.12 10.86 2.36
N PRO A 107 -9.44 10.69 2.54
CA PRO A 107 -10.13 9.45 2.17
C PRO A 107 -9.94 9.09 0.69
N ARG A 108 -9.84 7.78 0.41
CA ARG A 108 -9.82 7.24 -0.96
C ARG A 108 -11.04 7.72 -1.75
N GLN A 109 -10.77 8.29 -2.92
CA GLN A 109 -11.76 8.63 -3.93
C GLN A 109 -11.75 7.56 -5.02
N GLN A 110 -12.88 7.42 -5.73
CA GLN A 110 -13.00 6.53 -6.87
C GLN A 110 -13.97 7.15 -7.88
N ASP A 111 -13.66 7.04 -9.17
CA ASP A 111 -14.57 7.47 -10.24
C ASP A 111 -15.46 6.32 -10.74
N GLU A 112 -16.38 6.63 -11.65
CA GLU A 112 -17.32 5.64 -12.23
C GLU A 112 -16.60 4.57 -13.07
N ALA A 113 -15.39 4.85 -13.56
CA ALA A 113 -14.58 3.90 -14.32
C ALA A 113 -13.74 2.98 -13.40
N GLY A 114 -13.77 3.22 -12.09
CA GLY A 114 -13.07 2.44 -11.08
C GLY A 114 -11.66 2.93 -10.76
N ALA A 115 -11.18 4.02 -11.38
CA ALA A 115 -9.91 4.61 -11.02
C ALA A 115 -9.99 5.23 -9.63
N PHE A 116 -8.96 5.03 -8.80
CA PHE A 116 -8.93 5.52 -7.42
C PHE A 116 -7.72 6.41 -7.18
N TRP A 117 -7.85 7.33 -6.22
CA TRP A 117 -6.79 8.23 -5.80
C TRP A 117 -7.06 8.73 -4.37
N ARG A 118 -6.07 9.42 -3.80
CA ARG A 118 -6.25 10.27 -2.62
C ARG A 118 -5.78 11.68 -2.95
N ASP A 119 -6.52 12.67 -2.49
CA ASP A 119 -6.17 14.07 -2.70
C ASP A 119 -5.12 14.54 -1.69
N LEU A 120 -4.16 15.31 -2.19
CA LEU A 120 -3.20 16.10 -1.42
C LEU A 120 -3.44 17.58 -1.73
N ALA A 121 -4.02 18.30 -0.77
CA ALA A 121 -4.31 19.73 -0.93
C ALA A 121 -3.03 20.57 -1.04
N ALA A 122 -3.12 21.72 -1.70
CA ALA A 122 -1.99 22.65 -1.80
C ALA A 122 -1.44 23.02 -0.41
N SER A 123 -0.12 22.96 -0.28
CA SER A 123 0.66 23.13 0.95
C SER A 123 0.35 22.14 2.08
N ALA A 124 -0.47 21.11 1.83
CA ALA A 124 -0.66 20.02 2.79
C ALA A 124 0.51 19.03 2.71
N ALA A 125 0.82 18.44 3.86
CA ALA A 125 1.82 17.40 4.00
C ALA A 125 1.14 16.07 4.30
N ALA A 126 1.50 15.00 3.58
CA ALA A 126 1.05 13.65 3.87
C ALA A 126 2.23 12.70 4.02
N SER A 127 2.32 12.04 5.17
CA SER A 127 3.44 11.16 5.47
C SER A 127 3.15 9.72 5.10
N PHE A 128 4.19 8.93 4.84
CA PHE A 128 4.08 7.48 4.75
C PHE A 128 5.34 6.82 5.33
N GLU A 129 5.14 5.63 5.90
CA GLU A 129 6.18 4.77 6.43
C GLU A 129 6.57 3.74 5.36
N LEU A 130 7.86 3.67 5.08
CA LEU A 130 8.49 2.70 4.21
C LEU A 130 9.10 1.58 5.08
N VAL A 131 8.52 0.39 4.98
CA VAL A 131 9.09 -0.80 5.62
C VAL A 131 10.06 -1.44 4.66
N ASN A 132 11.34 -1.44 4.98
CA ASN A 132 12.42 -2.02 4.17
C ASN A 132 13.18 -3.10 4.97
N PRO A 133 12.67 -4.34 5.02
CA PRO A 133 13.24 -5.39 5.87
C PRO A 133 14.67 -5.79 5.46
N ALA A 134 15.02 -5.65 4.18
CA ALA A 134 16.33 -6.01 3.67
C ALA A 134 17.39 -4.91 3.87
N GLY A 135 16.97 -3.68 4.19
CA GLY A 135 17.89 -2.53 4.34
C GLY A 135 18.66 -2.17 3.08
N ASN A 136 18.23 -2.65 1.91
CA ASN A 136 18.88 -2.39 0.63
C ASN A 136 18.35 -1.10 -0.01
N PRO A 137 19.08 -0.50 -0.98
CA PRO A 137 18.56 0.62 -1.75
C PRO A 137 17.24 0.28 -2.47
N LEU A 138 16.29 1.21 -2.42
CA LEU A 138 14.97 1.08 -3.03
C LEU A 138 14.73 2.17 -4.06
N SER A 139 14.08 1.82 -5.16
CA SER A 139 13.42 2.77 -6.06
C SER A 139 12.05 3.10 -5.50
N LEU A 140 11.72 4.39 -5.44
CA LEU A 140 10.39 4.86 -5.10
C LEU A 140 9.70 5.36 -6.38
N SER A 141 8.45 4.95 -6.58
CA SER A 141 7.60 5.40 -7.66
C SER A 141 6.32 5.99 -7.11
N ILE A 142 5.90 7.13 -7.63
CA ILE A 142 4.66 7.80 -7.26
C ILE A 142 3.91 8.18 -8.52
N ASP A 143 2.69 7.68 -8.68
CA ASP A 143 1.81 8.12 -9.75
C ASP A 143 0.95 9.29 -9.25
N ALA A 144 1.08 10.45 -9.89
CA ALA A 144 0.37 11.65 -9.49
C ALA A 144 -0.04 12.54 -10.68
N ALA A 145 -1.10 13.32 -10.49
CA ALA A 145 -1.58 14.35 -11.40
C ALA A 145 -2.03 15.59 -10.62
N ALA A 146 -2.02 16.77 -11.25
CA ALA A 146 -2.63 17.98 -10.71
C ALA A 146 -3.23 18.83 -11.84
N ALA A 147 -4.55 18.92 -11.89
CA ALA A 147 -5.27 19.62 -12.96
C ALA A 147 -4.85 21.09 -13.14
N GLN A 148 -4.47 21.78 -12.05
CA GLN A 148 -4.01 23.17 -12.06
C GLN A 148 -2.48 23.30 -12.15
N GLY A 149 -1.76 22.20 -12.28
CA GLY A 149 -0.29 22.15 -12.23
C GLY A 149 0.29 22.50 -10.86
N GLY A 150 1.60 22.33 -10.71
CA GLY A 150 2.32 22.62 -9.47
C GLY A 150 3.54 21.71 -9.32
N THR A 151 4.05 21.57 -8.11
CA THR A 151 5.18 20.65 -7.84
C THR A 151 4.85 19.71 -6.68
N LEU A 152 5.16 18.43 -6.87
CA LEU A 152 5.17 17.45 -5.78
C LEU A 152 6.59 17.33 -5.24
N ARG A 153 6.75 17.46 -3.93
CA ARG A 153 8.02 17.39 -3.23
C ARG A 153 8.01 16.20 -2.29
N LEU A 154 9.13 15.48 -2.26
CA LEU A 154 9.38 14.38 -1.33
C LEU A 154 10.44 14.81 -0.33
N LEU A 155 10.11 14.72 0.96
CA LEU A 155 11.00 15.10 2.06
C LEU A 155 11.26 13.90 2.96
N ASN A 156 12.44 13.88 3.60
CA ASN A 156 12.73 12.98 4.72
C ASN A 156 12.13 13.52 6.04
N ASP A 157 12.30 12.76 7.13
CA ASP A 157 11.79 13.13 8.47
C ASP A 157 12.49 14.37 9.07
N ASP A 158 13.70 14.72 8.59
CA ASP A 158 14.40 15.95 8.97
C ASP A 158 13.90 17.19 8.19
N GLY A 159 12.98 17.00 7.24
CA GLY A 159 12.52 18.05 6.33
C GLY A 159 13.47 18.35 5.17
N ASN A 160 14.51 17.53 4.96
CA ASN A 160 15.37 17.63 3.80
C ASN A 160 14.65 17.12 2.55
N GLU A 161 14.74 17.89 1.47
CA GLU A 161 14.16 17.54 0.19
C GLU A 161 14.98 16.46 -0.51
N LEU A 162 14.32 15.37 -0.88
CA LEU A 162 14.90 14.23 -1.60
C LEU A 162 14.62 14.32 -3.10
N ALA A 163 13.45 14.85 -3.49
CA ALA A 163 13.06 15.05 -4.87
C ALA A 163 11.95 16.08 -5.04
N VAL A 164 11.89 16.66 -6.25
CA VAL A 164 10.84 17.58 -6.68
C VAL A 164 10.45 17.23 -8.11
N TRP A 165 9.15 17.12 -8.37
CA TRP A 165 8.62 16.83 -9.69
C TRP A 165 7.52 17.82 -10.09
N PRO A 166 7.56 18.36 -11.31
CA PRO A 166 6.44 19.15 -11.83
C PRO A 166 5.25 18.25 -12.14
N LEU A 167 4.07 18.66 -11.68
CA LEU A 167 2.79 18.04 -12.00
C LEU A 167 2.04 18.87 -13.05
N ASP A 168 1.24 18.17 -13.85
CA ASP A 168 0.21 18.75 -14.70
C ASP A 168 -1.04 17.87 -14.68
N ALA A 169 -2.02 18.19 -15.53
CA ALA A 169 -3.29 17.48 -15.56
C ALA A 169 -3.18 16.01 -15.98
N SER A 170 -2.05 15.58 -16.55
CA SER A 170 -1.84 14.18 -16.93
C SER A 170 -1.17 13.44 -15.79
N ALA A 171 -1.68 12.24 -15.47
CA ALA A 171 -1.03 11.35 -14.53
C ALA A 171 0.36 10.96 -15.04
N LYS A 172 1.36 11.08 -14.15
CA LYS A 172 2.75 10.73 -14.44
C LYS A 172 3.31 9.85 -13.34
N THR A 173 4.17 8.93 -13.74
CA THR A 173 5.02 8.17 -12.84
C THR A 173 6.27 8.98 -12.51
N LEU A 174 6.39 9.36 -11.25
CA LEU A 174 7.49 10.11 -10.67
C LEU A 174 8.43 9.13 -9.98
N THR A 175 9.70 9.13 -10.37
CA THR A 175 10.65 8.13 -9.87
C THR A 175 11.79 8.79 -9.11
N LEU A 176 12.15 8.18 -7.99
CA LEU A 176 13.41 8.41 -7.30
C LEU A 176 14.33 7.20 -7.55
N GLU A 177 15.53 7.47 -8.03
CA GLU A 177 16.56 6.45 -8.28
C GLU A 177 16.86 5.61 -7.02
N PRO A 178 17.32 4.36 -7.17
CA PRO A 178 17.61 3.48 -6.05
C PRO A 178 18.52 4.14 -5.00
N ALA A 179 18.01 4.30 -3.78
CA ALA A 179 18.76 4.90 -2.67
C ALA A 179 18.40 4.24 -1.33
N LEU A 180 19.27 4.39 -0.34
CA LEU A 180 18.91 4.10 1.05
C LEU A 180 17.96 5.19 1.54
N LEU A 181 16.68 4.85 1.56
CA LEU A 181 15.61 5.76 1.98
C LEU A 181 15.38 5.66 3.49
N PRO A 182 15.06 6.77 4.16
CA PRO A 182 14.60 6.74 5.54
C PRO A 182 13.24 6.03 5.63
N ASN A 183 12.94 5.49 6.82
CA ASN A 183 11.69 4.78 7.06
C ASN A 183 10.45 5.68 6.99
N ARG A 184 10.61 7.00 7.12
CA ARG A 184 9.49 7.95 7.03
C ARG A 184 9.79 9.00 5.98
N LEU A 185 8.81 9.19 5.11
CA LEU A 185 8.84 10.14 4.02
C LEU A 185 7.57 10.99 4.04
N THR A 186 7.66 12.20 3.52
CA THR A 186 6.54 13.14 3.46
C THR A 186 6.40 13.70 2.05
N LEU A 187 5.16 13.68 1.53
CA LEU A 187 4.80 14.37 0.31
C LEU A 187 4.19 15.72 0.62
N ILE A 188 4.63 16.75 -0.10
CA ILE A 188 4.04 18.09 -0.08
C ILE A 188 3.71 18.49 -1.51
N TYR A 189 2.49 18.94 -1.73
CA TYR A 189 2.09 19.51 -3.01
C TYR A 189 2.11 21.03 -2.95
N ASP A 190 3.02 21.66 -3.68
CA ASP A 190 3.09 23.10 -3.84
C ASP A 190 2.37 23.50 -5.14
N GLY A 191 1.10 23.86 -5.00
CA GLY A 191 0.23 24.29 -6.09
C GLY A 191 -0.59 25.55 -5.74
N PRO A 192 -1.43 26.03 -6.68
CA PRO A 192 -2.30 27.17 -6.44
C PRO A 192 -3.22 26.96 -5.23
N ALA A 193 -3.61 28.05 -4.55
CA ALA A 193 -4.53 27.97 -3.42
C ALA A 193 -5.85 27.29 -3.82
N GLY A 194 -6.26 26.28 -3.05
CA GLY A 194 -7.46 25.47 -3.33
C GLY A 194 -7.27 24.40 -4.40
N ALA A 195 -6.07 24.24 -4.97
CA ALA A 195 -5.75 23.13 -5.85
C ALA A 195 -5.45 21.85 -5.06
N HIS A 196 -5.59 20.71 -5.73
CA HIS A 196 -5.26 19.39 -5.20
C HIS A 196 -4.38 18.63 -6.20
N ALA A 197 -3.41 17.88 -5.69
CA ALA A 197 -2.79 16.80 -6.43
C ALA A 197 -3.54 15.50 -6.14
N GLN A 198 -3.83 14.74 -7.18
CA GLN A 198 -4.33 13.38 -7.08
C GLN A 198 -3.13 12.44 -7.01
N VAL A 199 -3.01 11.67 -5.92
CA VAL A 199 -2.03 10.60 -5.80
C VAL A 199 -2.73 9.29 -6.08
N LEU A 200 -2.28 8.57 -7.11
CA LEU A 200 -2.91 7.35 -7.60
C LEU A 200 -2.18 6.10 -7.12
N ALA A 201 -0.86 6.19 -6.93
CA ALA A 201 -0.06 5.10 -6.40
C ALA A 201 1.22 5.60 -5.74
N ILE A 202 1.68 4.87 -4.74
CA ILE A 202 3.00 4.99 -4.13
C ILE A 202 3.53 3.55 -4.00
N SER A 203 4.67 3.28 -4.61
CA SER A 203 5.32 1.98 -4.53
C SER A 203 6.80 2.11 -4.25
N ALA A 204 7.33 1.12 -3.55
CA ALA A 204 8.75 0.96 -3.29
C ALA A 204 9.16 -0.42 -3.74
N SER A 205 10.20 -0.49 -4.57
CA SER A 205 10.75 -1.75 -5.06
C SER A 205 12.25 -1.77 -4.85
N ASN A 206 12.80 -2.95 -4.65
CA ASN A 206 14.24 -3.13 -4.85
C ASN A 206 14.50 -2.72 -6.31
N GLY A 207 15.43 -1.78 -6.54
CA GLY A 207 15.67 -1.16 -7.84
C GLY A 207 15.73 -2.16 -9.00
N PRO A 208 15.55 -1.72 -10.26
CA PRO A 208 15.12 -2.55 -11.37
C PRO A 208 15.75 -3.94 -11.30
N THR A 209 14.93 -4.93 -10.99
CA THR A 209 15.31 -6.33 -11.12
C THR A 209 15.76 -6.49 -12.56
N ALA A 210 17.07 -6.62 -12.77
CA ALA A 210 17.61 -6.98 -14.07
C ALA A 210 16.79 -8.16 -14.60
N ASN A 211 16.10 -7.94 -15.72
CA ASN A 211 15.26 -8.88 -16.45
C ASN A 211 15.49 -10.33 -16.03
N ARG A 212 14.55 -10.90 -15.24
CA ARG A 212 14.51 -12.35 -15.07
C ARG A 212 13.86 -12.90 -16.33
N PRO A 213 14.58 -13.64 -17.20
CA PRO A 213 13.96 -14.19 -18.40
C PRO A 213 12.86 -15.15 -17.99
N LEU A 214 11.70 -15.00 -18.64
CA LEU A 214 10.64 -16.01 -18.63
C LEU A 214 11.21 -17.30 -19.24
N THR A 215 11.66 -18.23 -18.40
CA THR A 215 11.74 -19.63 -18.80
C THR A 215 10.32 -20.12 -18.99
N LYS A 216 9.88 -20.20 -20.25
CA LYS A 216 8.68 -20.95 -20.63
C LYS A 216 8.91 -22.45 -20.36
N PRO A 217 7.87 -23.20 -19.98
CA PRO A 217 7.92 -24.65 -19.89
C PRO A 217 8.16 -25.30 -21.25
#